data_AF-A0A368JRD3-F1
#
_entry.id   AF-A0A368JRD3-F1
#
_cell.length_a   1.000
_cell.length_b   1.000
_cell.length_c   1.000
_cell.angle_alpha   90.00
_cell.angle_beta   90.00
_cell.angle_gamma   90.00
#
_symmetry.space_group_name_H-M   'P 1'
#
loop_
_entity.id
_entity.type
_entity.pdbx_description
1 polymer ?
#
loop_
_entity_poly.entity_id
_entity_poly.type
_entity_poly.pdbx_seq_one_letter_code
_entity_poly.pdbx_strand_id
1 'polypeptide(L)'
;MIRDDVPLLGIAAGLGILIAVLGLSMALFSQRLIDDILPKQNAEKLTLGLVLLAVLLLARSGLNYLRSFFLLRQSREFNIRIADSFFRDLLRLPKAFFDTRKTGDLVARLNDTRRIQSTISFLTGSVVIDTLVVLITAGVLFRYSWQIGLLSLLSFPLYGWLVWRFNGRIITGQREVMASYARTESHFIDSMSGIGAIKAGRREEFFARITQSVYQLFQHKLYDLGLLGNRYGILSEVVGVGLLMALISVTAFMVLQKHLLLGEMMAIISMASTLISSVSKLSTTNIQLQEARVAFDRMREFFRNRSKFSTGLCWITFAWAMCWKKAKQSFNFARNTVLTGILNPFRKATLPWLVKKVLISPADNSNWWGWLGRCTGVHNCCCWMKQLRHSTARPSSLCWTS
;
A
#
# COMPACT_ATOMS: atom_id res chain seq x y z
N MET A 1 14.34 9.31 -2.40
CA MET A 1 13.14 8.83 -1.70
C MET A 1 13.47 7.86 -0.57
N ILE A 2 13.85 6.60 -0.80
CA ILE A 2 14.24 5.71 0.33
C ILE A 2 15.59 6.13 0.96
N ARG A 3 16.52 6.68 0.17
CA ARG A 3 17.83 7.16 0.64
C ARG A 3 17.74 8.26 1.70
N ASP A 4 16.68 9.05 1.69
CA ASP A 4 16.52 10.21 2.58
C ASP A 4 16.14 9.78 4.00
N ASP A 5 15.62 8.56 4.16
CA ASP A 5 15.13 8.01 5.42
C ASP A 5 16.13 7.04 6.10
N VAL A 6 17.24 6.71 5.43
CA VAL A 6 18.32 5.83 5.94
C VAL A 6 18.89 6.24 7.31
N PRO A 7 19.16 7.53 7.62
CA PRO A 7 19.70 7.88 8.94
C PRO A 7 18.70 7.60 10.08
N LEU A 8 17.39 7.78 9.82
CA LEU A 8 16.35 7.49 10.80
C LEU A 8 16.22 5.99 11.07
N LEU A 9 16.41 5.18 10.03
CA LEU A 9 16.44 3.72 10.13
C LEU A 9 17.64 3.21 10.92
N GLY A 10 18.80 3.85 10.80
CA GLY A 10 19.97 3.57 11.63
C GLY A 10 19.70 3.81 13.11
N ILE A 11 19.05 4.93 13.45
CA ILE A 11 18.65 5.23 14.84
C ILE A 11 17.62 4.21 15.35
N ALA A 12 16.64 3.85 14.54
CA ALA A 12 15.64 2.84 14.90
C ALA A 12 16.27 1.46 15.13
N ALA A 13 17.26 1.07 14.32
CA ALA A 13 18.02 -0.17 14.51
C ALA A 13 18.85 -0.12 15.81
N GLY A 14 19.52 1.00 16.09
CA GLY A 14 20.25 1.20 17.34
C GLY A 14 19.36 1.11 18.58
N LEU A 15 18.20 1.77 18.56
CA LEU A 15 17.16 1.63 19.58
C LEU A 15 16.67 0.18 19.70
N GLY A 16 16.53 -0.52 18.57
CA GLY A 16 16.18 -1.94 18.52
C GLY A 16 17.17 -2.84 19.25
N ILE A 17 18.47 -2.63 19.07
CA ILE A 17 19.53 -3.35 19.80
C ILE A 17 19.37 -3.13 21.31
N LEU A 18 19.22 -1.87 21.75
CA LEU A 18 19.04 -1.55 23.16
C LEU A 18 17.79 -2.22 23.74
N ILE A 19 16.67 -2.18 23.02
CA ILE A 19 15.42 -2.83 23.43
C ILE A 19 15.58 -4.35 23.53
N ALA A 20 16.33 -4.97 22.61
CA ALA A 20 16.60 -6.40 22.62
C ALA A 20 17.44 -6.80 23.83
N VAL A 21 18.53 -6.09 24.11
CA VAL A 21 19.40 -6.32 25.27
C VAL A 21 18.64 -6.11 26.58
N LEU A 22 17.86 -5.03 26.69
CA LEU A 22 16.99 -4.81 27.84
C LEU A 22 15.86 -5.84 27.93
N GLY A 23 15.46 -6.46 26.81
CA GLY A 23 14.52 -7.58 26.81
C GLY A 23 15.07 -8.81 27.53
N LEU A 24 16.37 -9.07 27.42
CA LEU A 24 17.05 -10.16 28.11
C LEU A 24 17.26 -9.88 29.60
N SER A 25 17.19 -8.61 30.03
CA SER A 25 17.38 -8.24 31.44
C SER A 25 16.41 -8.97 32.38
N MET A 26 15.16 -9.17 31.96
CA MET A 26 14.15 -9.90 32.75
C MET A 26 14.55 -11.36 32.96
N ALA A 27 15.04 -12.02 31.91
CA ALA A 27 15.47 -13.42 31.98
C ALA A 27 16.70 -13.56 32.89
N LEU A 28 17.72 -12.71 32.70
CA LEU A 28 18.94 -12.71 33.51
C LEU A 28 18.66 -12.36 34.98
N PHE A 29 17.74 -11.43 35.23
CA PHE A 29 17.30 -11.11 36.58
C PHE A 29 16.61 -12.30 37.23
N SER A 30 15.72 -13.00 36.52
CA SER A 30 15.07 -14.21 37.05
C SER A 30 16.09 -15.28 37.43
N GLN A 31 17.15 -15.48 36.64
CA GLN A 31 18.23 -16.39 37.00
C GLN A 31 18.93 -15.97 38.30
N ARG A 32 19.42 -14.72 38.34
CA ARG A 32 20.14 -14.19 39.52
C ARG A 32 19.26 -14.17 40.77
N LEU A 33 17.98 -13.90 40.61
CA LEU A 33 17.02 -13.92 41.71
C LEU A 33 16.97 -15.32 42.35
N ILE A 34 16.84 -16.36 41.53
CA ILE A 34 16.65 -17.74 41.99
C ILE A 34 17.96 -18.35 42.50
N ASP A 35 19.06 -18.18 41.78
CA ASP A 35 20.32 -18.86 42.09
C ASP A 35 21.16 -18.12 43.16
N ASP A 36 21.10 -16.79 43.21
CA ASP A 36 21.98 -15.98 44.06
C ASP A 36 21.26 -15.25 45.19
N ILE A 37 20.10 -14.63 44.92
CA ILE A 37 19.45 -13.70 45.86
C ILE A 37 18.59 -14.46 46.88
N LEU A 38 17.72 -15.36 46.42
CA LEU A 38 16.82 -16.13 47.29
C LEU A 38 17.58 -17.02 48.29
N PRO A 39 18.64 -17.77 47.90
CA PRO A 39 19.33 -18.65 48.84
C PRO A 39 20.10 -17.89 49.94
N LYS A 40 20.57 -16.67 49.64
CA LYS A 40 21.33 -15.85 50.59
C LYS A 40 20.45 -15.09 51.59
N GLN A 41 19.12 -15.15 51.45
CA GLN A 41 18.12 -14.53 52.34
C GLN A 41 18.37 -13.05 52.71
N ASN A 42 19.07 -12.29 51.85
CA ASN A 42 19.43 -10.91 52.12
C ASN A 42 18.40 -9.94 51.55
N ALA A 43 17.58 -9.33 52.42
CA ALA A 43 16.51 -8.41 52.02
C ALA A 43 17.04 -7.15 51.29
N GLU A 44 18.21 -6.65 51.66
CA GLU A 44 18.83 -5.49 50.99
C GLU A 44 19.20 -5.79 49.53
N LYS A 45 19.79 -6.95 49.25
CA LYS A 45 20.14 -7.34 47.87
C LYS A 45 18.90 -7.59 47.02
N LEU A 46 17.85 -8.13 47.62
CA LEU A 46 16.57 -8.34 46.95
C LEU A 46 15.90 -7.02 46.57
N THR A 47 15.79 -6.07 47.50
CA THR A 47 15.18 -4.76 47.25
C THR A 47 15.97 -3.96 46.22
N LEU A 48 17.30 -3.94 46.31
CA LEU A 48 18.17 -3.29 45.32
C LEU A 48 18.00 -3.93 43.93
N GLY A 49 17.95 -5.25 43.85
CA GLY A 49 17.70 -5.98 42.61
C GLY A 49 16.35 -5.64 41.98
N LEU A 50 15.28 -5.60 42.77
CA LEU A 50 13.93 -5.25 42.31
C LEU A 50 13.85 -3.80 41.81
N VAL A 51 14.46 -2.86 42.52
CA VAL A 51 14.54 -1.45 42.09
C VAL A 51 15.30 -1.34 40.77
N LEU A 52 16.44 -2.04 40.63
CA LEU A 52 17.22 -2.06 39.39
C LEU A 52 16.39 -2.64 38.22
N LEU A 53 15.70 -3.76 38.43
CA LEU A 53 14.82 -4.35 37.40
C LEU A 53 13.71 -3.37 37.01
N ALA A 54 13.06 -2.73 37.99
CA ALA A 54 11.99 -1.77 37.72
C ALA A 54 12.51 -0.61 36.85
N VAL A 55 13.68 -0.06 37.17
CA VAL A 55 14.32 1.00 36.36
C VAL A 55 14.64 0.51 34.94
N LEU A 56 15.18 -0.71 34.78
CA LEU A 56 15.48 -1.29 33.47
C LEU A 56 14.23 -1.53 32.62
N LEU A 57 13.13 -2.00 33.22
CA LEU A 57 11.85 -2.22 32.54
C LEU A 57 11.20 -0.90 32.14
N LEU A 58 11.26 0.12 33.00
CA LEU A 58 10.79 1.48 32.68
C LEU A 58 11.62 2.09 31.54
N ALA A 59 12.95 1.94 31.59
CA ALA A 59 13.84 2.39 30.51
C ALA A 59 13.50 1.68 29.18
N ARG A 60 13.27 0.35 29.21
CA ARG A 60 12.84 -0.43 28.03
C ARG A 60 11.53 0.11 27.46
N SER A 61 10.54 0.40 28.31
CA SER A 61 9.26 0.97 27.89
C SER A 61 9.43 2.36 27.26
N GLY A 62 10.25 3.22 27.88
CA GLY A 62 10.58 4.54 27.36
C GLY A 62 11.26 4.48 25.98
N LEU A 63 12.22 3.58 25.79
CA LEU A 63 12.86 3.36 24.48
C LEU A 63 11.87 2.84 23.44
N ASN A 64 10.94 1.97 23.83
CA ASN A 64 9.90 1.47 22.93
C ASN A 64 8.93 2.59 22.49
N TYR A 65 8.61 3.53 23.40
CA TYR A 65 7.84 4.73 23.08
C TYR A 65 8.60 5.66 22.13
N LEU A 66 9.85 6.01 22.45
CA LEU A 66 10.73 6.81 21.59
C LEU A 66 10.83 6.22 20.18
N ARG A 67 11.06 4.91 20.08
CA ARG A 67 11.06 4.17 18.81
C ARG A 67 9.75 4.37 18.04
N SER A 68 8.63 4.13 18.70
CA SER A 68 7.30 4.24 18.06
C SER A 68 7.04 5.67 17.59
N PHE A 69 7.46 6.67 18.36
CA PHE A 69 7.39 8.08 18.00
C PHE A 69 8.21 8.40 16.74
N PHE A 70 9.46 7.94 16.65
CA PHE A 70 10.30 8.14 15.46
C PHE A 70 9.69 7.47 14.22
N LEU A 71 9.20 6.23 14.33
CA LEU A 71 8.57 5.50 13.22
C LEU A 71 7.28 6.20 12.75
N LEU A 72 6.46 6.72 13.67
CA LEU A 72 5.25 7.47 13.33
C LEU A 72 5.59 8.79 12.62
N ARG A 73 6.59 9.52 13.12
CA ARG A 73 7.06 10.76 12.48
C ARG A 73 7.60 10.51 11.08
N GLN A 74 8.41 9.46 10.91
CA GLN A 74 8.94 9.03 9.62
C GLN A 74 7.81 8.69 8.65
N SER A 75 6.86 7.86 9.08
CA SER A 75 5.69 7.48 8.30
C SER A 75 4.92 8.72 7.85
N ARG A 76 4.70 9.70 8.73
CA ARG A 76 4.02 10.96 8.39
C ARG A 76 4.76 11.73 7.28
N GLU A 77 6.05 12.00 7.47
CA GLU A 77 6.83 12.80 6.50
C GLU A 77 6.94 12.09 5.14
N PHE A 78 7.13 10.77 5.14
CA PHE A 78 7.17 9.96 3.94
C PHE A 78 5.84 9.97 3.17
N ASN A 79 4.72 9.81 3.89
CA ASN A 79 3.37 9.89 3.31
C ASN A 79 3.11 11.24 2.63
N ILE A 80 3.52 12.35 3.27
CA ILE A 80 3.38 13.70 2.70
C ILE A 80 4.21 13.82 1.41
N ARG A 81 5.49 13.43 1.44
CA ARG A 81 6.38 13.50 0.26
C ARG A 81 5.84 12.71 -0.92
N ILE A 82 5.27 11.52 -0.69
CA ILE A 82 4.75 10.69 -1.77
C ILE A 82 3.43 11.21 -2.31
N ALA A 83 2.51 11.66 -1.45
CA ALA A 83 1.28 12.29 -1.93
C ALA A 83 1.60 13.49 -2.83
N ASP A 84 2.53 14.33 -2.38
CA ASP A 84 2.96 15.54 -3.07
C ASP A 84 3.68 15.23 -4.40
N SER A 85 4.59 14.26 -4.41
CA SER A 85 5.25 13.78 -5.65
C SER A 85 4.26 13.15 -6.63
N PHE A 86 3.31 12.34 -6.13
CA PHE A 86 2.30 11.69 -6.96
C PHE A 86 1.39 12.73 -7.63
N PHE A 87 0.92 13.73 -6.88
CA PHE A 87 0.09 14.81 -7.43
C PHE A 87 0.86 15.67 -8.44
N ARG A 88 2.10 16.07 -8.14
CA ARG A 88 2.92 16.83 -9.09
C ARG A 88 3.15 16.09 -10.40
N ASP A 89 3.45 14.80 -10.32
CA ASP A 89 3.61 13.97 -11.50
C ASP A 89 2.30 13.75 -12.25
N LEU A 90 1.19 13.56 -11.53
CA LEU A 90 -0.13 13.38 -12.11
C LEU A 90 -0.54 14.59 -12.96
N LEU A 91 -0.28 15.81 -12.46
CA LEU A 91 -0.61 17.06 -13.15
C LEU A 91 0.25 17.32 -14.40
N ARG A 92 1.41 16.67 -14.54
CA ARG A 92 2.28 16.80 -15.73
C ARG A 92 1.86 15.91 -16.89
N LEU A 93 0.88 15.02 -16.71
CA LEU A 93 0.43 14.12 -17.77
C LEU A 93 -0.43 14.85 -18.82
N PRO A 94 -0.31 14.46 -20.11
CA PRO A 94 -1.12 15.04 -21.18
C PRO A 94 -2.59 14.67 -21.02
N LYS A 95 -3.51 15.54 -21.49
CA LYS A 95 -4.96 15.34 -21.41
C LYS A 95 -5.43 13.96 -21.92
N ALA A 96 -4.82 13.45 -23.00
CA ALA A 96 -5.15 12.15 -23.58
C ALA A 96 -5.05 10.97 -22.58
N PHE A 97 -4.22 11.10 -21.54
CA PHE A 97 -4.13 10.11 -20.47
C PHE A 97 -5.40 10.10 -19.59
N PHE A 98 -5.96 11.27 -19.30
CA PHE A 98 -7.19 11.40 -18.51
C PHE A 98 -8.44 10.97 -19.29
N ASP A 99 -8.45 11.15 -20.61
CA ASP A 99 -9.58 10.76 -21.45
C ASP A 99 -9.73 9.23 -21.60
N THR A 100 -8.68 8.45 -21.30
CA THR A 100 -8.67 6.98 -21.46
C THR A 100 -8.85 6.19 -20.17
N ARG A 101 -8.80 6.86 -19.01
CA ARG A 101 -8.77 6.21 -17.68
C ARG A 101 -9.87 6.76 -16.78
N LYS A 102 -10.56 5.86 -16.09
CA LYS A 102 -11.54 6.24 -15.07
C LYS A 102 -10.83 6.90 -13.88
N THR A 103 -11.39 7.99 -13.35
CA THR A 103 -10.87 8.67 -12.15
C THR A 103 -10.70 7.71 -10.96
N GLY A 104 -11.55 6.68 -10.86
CA GLY A 104 -11.43 5.63 -9.84
C GLY A 104 -10.16 4.79 -9.90
N ASP A 105 -9.65 4.50 -11.10
CA ASP A 105 -8.37 3.76 -11.26
C ASP A 105 -7.20 4.59 -10.71
N LEU A 106 -7.28 5.93 -10.78
CA LEU A 106 -6.26 6.83 -10.25
C LEU A 106 -6.30 6.93 -8.72
N VAL A 107 -7.49 6.99 -8.14
CA VAL A 107 -7.69 7.00 -6.67
C VAL A 107 -7.23 5.67 -6.06
N ALA A 108 -7.61 4.54 -6.67
CA ALA A 108 -7.17 3.22 -6.25
C ALA A 108 -5.63 3.10 -6.24
N ARG A 109 -4.94 3.67 -7.24
CA ARG A 109 -3.47 3.69 -7.31
C ARG A 109 -2.82 4.55 -6.23
N LEU A 110 -3.42 5.68 -5.88
CA LEU A 110 -2.96 6.49 -4.75
C LEU A 110 -3.07 5.68 -3.44
N ASN A 111 -4.13 4.89 -3.29
CA ASN A 111 -4.32 4.03 -2.13
C ASN A 111 -3.32 2.86 -2.10
N ASP A 112 -3.10 2.20 -3.24
CA ASP A 112 -2.05 1.17 -3.40
C ASP A 112 -0.67 1.72 -2.98
N THR A 113 -0.39 2.97 -3.34
CA THR A 113 0.85 3.66 -2.96
C THR A 113 0.97 3.80 -1.43
N ARG A 114 -0.09 4.22 -0.73
CA ARG A 114 -0.09 4.30 0.74
C ARG A 114 0.13 2.93 1.40
N ARG A 115 -0.51 1.90 0.85
CA ARG A 115 -0.41 0.53 1.35
C ARG A 115 1.01 -0.04 1.26
N ILE A 116 1.68 0.17 0.12
CA ILE A 116 3.09 -0.20 -0.06
C ILE A 116 3.96 0.48 1.02
N GLN A 117 3.68 1.76 1.32
CA GLN A 117 4.46 2.52 2.31
C GLN A 117 4.24 2.05 3.74
N SER A 118 2.99 1.78 4.14
CA SER A 118 2.70 1.24 5.47
C SER A 118 3.42 -0.07 5.67
N THR A 119 3.49 -0.91 4.63
CA THR A 119 4.25 -2.15 4.69
C THR A 119 5.75 -1.90 4.76
N ILE A 120 6.34 -1.01 3.95
CA ILE A 120 7.77 -0.68 4.05
C ILE A 120 8.13 -0.16 5.45
N SER A 121 7.28 0.72 6.01
CA SER A 121 7.48 1.26 7.37
C SER A 121 7.41 0.16 8.42
N PHE A 122 6.43 -0.74 8.31
CA PHE A 122 6.30 -1.90 9.18
C PHE A 122 7.49 -2.86 9.06
N LEU A 123 7.95 -3.16 7.84
CA LEU A 123 9.11 -4.01 7.59
C LEU A 123 10.37 -3.43 8.21
N THR A 124 10.60 -2.15 8.00
CA THR A 124 11.85 -1.55 8.48
C THR A 124 11.85 -1.38 9.99
N GLY A 125 10.70 -1.11 10.60
CA GLY A 125 10.58 -0.97 12.06
C GLY A 125 10.52 -2.31 12.81
N SER A 126 9.61 -3.20 12.42
CA SER A 126 9.31 -4.42 13.18
C SER A 126 10.22 -5.59 12.79
N VAL A 127 10.37 -5.87 11.49
CA VAL A 127 11.11 -7.06 11.03
C VAL A 127 12.59 -6.97 11.35
N VAL A 128 13.23 -5.82 11.14
CA VAL A 128 14.66 -5.63 11.45
C VAL A 128 14.93 -5.92 12.92
N ILE A 129 14.07 -5.44 13.81
CA ILE A 129 14.23 -5.60 15.25
C ILE A 129 13.92 -7.02 15.68
N ASP A 130 12.82 -7.61 15.21
CA ASP A 130 12.48 -8.99 15.55
C ASP A 130 13.58 -9.95 15.05
N THR A 131 14.16 -9.70 13.86
CA THR A 131 15.33 -10.44 13.35
C THR A 131 16.53 -10.30 14.28
N LEU A 132 16.81 -9.10 14.75
CA LEU A 132 17.92 -8.83 15.66
C LEU A 132 17.71 -9.47 17.04
N VAL A 133 16.50 -9.37 17.60
CA VAL A 133 16.12 -10.05 18.86
C VAL A 133 16.33 -11.55 18.72
N VAL A 134 15.91 -12.13 17.60
CA VAL A 134 16.10 -13.55 17.31
C VAL A 134 17.59 -13.90 17.25
N LEU A 135 18.42 -13.12 16.55
CA LEU A 135 19.86 -13.36 16.44
C LEU A 135 20.57 -13.28 17.79
N ILE A 136 20.32 -12.21 18.57
CA ILE A 136 20.94 -12.01 19.89
C ILE A 136 20.50 -13.12 20.85
N THR A 137 19.20 -13.42 20.90
CA THR A 137 18.65 -14.41 21.82
C THR A 137 19.12 -15.82 21.47
N ALA A 138 19.15 -16.17 20.18
CA ALA A 138 19.70 -17.45 19.73
C ALA A 138 21.19 -17.57 20.11
N GLY A 139 21.99 -16.52 19.90
CA GLY A 139 23.41 -16.50 20.28
C GLY A 139 23.63 -16.71 21.78
N VAL A 140 22.80 -16.10 22.63
CA VAL A 140 22.85 -16.31 24.08
C VAL A 140 22.41 -17.74 24.46
N LEU A 141 21.38 -18.29 23.83
CA LEU A 141 20.96 -19.68 24.11
C LEU A 141 22.03 -20.70 23.75
N PHE A 142 22.77 -20.49 22.66
CA PHE A 142 23.93 -21.31 22.30
C PHE A 142 25.06 -21.28 23.34
N ARG A 143 25.20 -20.15 24.07
CA ARG A 143 26.18 -20.00 25.14
C ARG A 143 25.85 -20.86 26.37
N TYR A 144 24.57 -21.06 26.68
CA TYR A 144 24.13 -21.90 27.81
C TYR A 144 24.35 -23.39 27.52
N SER A 145 23.87 -23.87 26.37
CA SER A 145 24.06 -25.24 25.95
C SER A 145 23.85 -25.37 24.44
N TRP A 146 24.72 -26.17 23.80
CA TRP A 146 24.58 -26.51 22.39
C TRP A 146 23.26 -27.24 22.09
N GLN A 147 22.77 -28.11 22.98
CA GLN A 147 21.50 -28.84 22.78
C GLN A 147 20.31 -27.88 22.72
N ILE A 148 20.28 -26.88 23.61
CA ILE A 148 19.22 -25.87 23.68
C ILE A 148 19.29 -24.94 22.47
N GLY A 149 20.50 -24.53 22.08
CA GLY A 149 20.75 -23.76 20.86
C GLY A 149 20.23 -24.48 19.60
N LEU A 150 20.53 -25.78 19.46
CA LEU A 150 20.06 -26.59 18.33
C LEU A 150 18.52 -26.69 18.29
N LEU A 151 17.89 -26.89 19.45
CA LEU A 151 16.43 -26.93 19.54
C LEU A 151 15.79 -25.57 19.21
N SER A 152 16.43 -24.47 19.58
CA SER A 152 15.98 -23.12 19.20
C SER A 152 16.11 -22.88 17.70
N LEU A 153 17.16 -23.40 17.06
CA LEU A 153 17.35 -23.35 15.60
C LEU A 153 16.27 -24.14 14.86
N LEU A 154 15.73 -25.21 15.46
CA LEU A 154 14.63 -26.00 14.89
C LEU A 154 13.36 -25.16 14.66
N SER A 155 13.19 -24.05 15.40
CA SER A 155 12.08 -23.12 15.19
C SER A 155 12.06 -22.54 13.77
N PHE A 156 13.22 -22.23 13.19
CA PHE A 156 13.32 -21.62 11.86
C PHE A 156 12.79 -22.53 10.73
N PRO A 157 13.25 -23.79 10.57
CA PRO A 157 12.71 -24.67 9.54
C PRO A 157 11.24 -25.01 9.79
N LEU A 158 10.79 -25.13 11.05
CA LEU A 158 9.37 -25.36 11.37
C LEU A 158 8.47 -24.20 10.89
N TYR A 159 8.80 -22.96 11.26
CA TYR A 159 8.08 -21.78 10.80
C TYR A 159 8.26 -21.54 9.29
N GLY A 160 9.43 -21.85 8.74
CA GLY A 160 9.72 -21.77 7.30
C GLY A 160 8.89 -22.74 6.48
N TRP A 161 8.73 -23.98 6.95
CA TRP A 161 7.85 -24.97 6.33
C TRP A 161 6.38 -24.54 6.36
N LEU A 162 5.92 -24.02 7.50
CA LEU A 162 4.56 -23.49 7.63
C LEU A 162 4.31 -22.34 6.64
N VAL A 163 5.26 -21.41 6.54
CA VAL A 163 5.24 -20.33 5.55
C VAL A 163 5.15 -20.90 4.14
N TRP A 164 6.04 -21.81 3.76
CA TRP A 164 6.08 -22.38 2.42
C TRP A 164 4.76 -23.05 2.03
N ARG A 165 4.17 -23.80 2.97
CA ARG A 165 2.90 -24.53 2.77
C ARG A 165 1.68 -23.63 2.52
N PHE A 166 1.63 -22.45 3.14
CA PHE A 166 0.50 -21.53 3.07
C PHE A 166 0.70 -20.38 2.07
N ASN A 167 1.96 -20.05 1.74
CA ASN A 167 2.35 -18.94 0.88
C ASN A 167 1.53 -18.88 -0.41
N GLY A 168 1.47 -19.97 -1.18
CA GLY A 168 0.74 -20.00 -2.45
C GLY A 168 -0.75 -19.66 -2.33
N ARG A 169 -1.42 -20.14 -1.27
CA ARG A 169 -2.85 -19.87 -1.04
C ARG A 169 -3.10 -18.44 -0.61
N ILE A 170 -2.22 -17.88 0.22
CA ILE A 170 -2.32 -16.50 0.70
C ILE A 170 -2.15 -15.53 -0.48
N ILE A 171 -1.15 -15.75 -1.36
CA ILE A 171 -0.94 -14.93 -2.56
C ILE A 171 -2.19 -14.92 -3.45
N THR A 172 -2.76 -16.09 -3.74
CA THR A 172 -3.94 -16.21 -4.60
C THR A 172 -5.16 -15.53 -3.96
N GLY A 173 -5.42 -15.78 -2.68
CA GLY A 173 -6.52 -15.13 -1.95
C GLY A 173 -6.38 -13.61 -1.91
N GLN A 174 -5.18 -13.08 -1.64
CA GLN A 174 -4.90 -11.65 -1.67
C GLN A 174 -5.17 -11.04 -3.06
N ARG A 175 -4.74 -11.70 -4.14
CA ARG A 175 -5.02 -11.24 -5.51
C ARG A 175 -6.53 -11.19 -5.82
N GLU A 176 -7.28 -12.21 -5.41
CA GLU A 176 -8.74 -12.25 -5.59
C GLU A 176 -9.47 -11.14 -4.81
N VAL A 177 -9.03 -10.88 -3.57
CA VAL A 177 -9.56 -9.78 -2.75
C VAL A 177 -9.26 -8.43 -3.41
N MET A 178 -8.03 -8.19 -3.87
CA MET A 178 -7.68 -6.93 -4.56
C MET A 178 -8.50 -6.72 -5.84
N ALA A 179 -8.67 -7.76 -6.65
CA ALA A 179 -9.46 -7.69 -7.88
C ALA A 179 -10.94 -7.41 -7.60
N SER A 180 -11.51 -8.06 -6.57
CA SER A 180 -12.90 -7.86 -6.17
C SER A 180 -13.11 -6.46 -5.58
N TYR A 181 -12.17 -5.96 -4.77
CA TYR A 181 -12.18 -4.60 -4.23
C TYR A 181 -12.18 -3.55 -5.35
N ALA A 182 -11.27 -3.67 -6.33
CA ALA A 182 -11.19 -2.73 -7.45
C ALA A 182 -12.48 -2.73 -8.31
N ARG A 183 -13.14 -3.88 -8.46
CA ARG A 183 -14.43 -4.00 -9.16
C ARG A 183 -15.55 -3.29 -8.39
N THR A 184 -15.62 -3.48 -7.07
CA THR A 184 -16.56 -2.79 -6.19
C THR A 184 -16.37 -1.27 -6.24
N GLU A 185 -15.14 -0.80 -6.06
CA GLU A 185 -14.81 0.64 -6.11
C GLU A 185 -15.17 1.26 -7.46
N SER A 186 -14.84 0.57 -8.57
CA SER A 186 -15.21 1.01 -9.92
C SER A 186 -16.72 1.09 -10.12
N HIS A 187 -17.47 0.08 -9.63
CA HIS A 187 -18.93 0.06 -9.70
C HIS A 187 -19.57 1.24 -8.94
N PHE A 188 -19.06 1.55 -7.74
CA PHE A 188 -19.52 2.71 -6.98
C PHE A 188 -19.29 4.02 -7.74
N ILE A 189 -18.10 4.21 -8.32
CA ILE A 189 -17.77 5.43 -9.04
C ILE A 189 -18.62 5.58 -10.31
N ASP A 190 -18.83 4.51 -11.06
CA ASP A 190 -19.70 4.50 -12.24
C ASP A 190 -21.16 4.81 -11.86
N SER A 191 -21.67 4.23 -10.77
CA SER A 191 -23.04 4.45 -10.29
C SER A 191 -23.26 5.89 -9.82
N MET A 192 -22.30 6.47 -9.10
CA MET A 192 -22.37 7.85 -8.62
C MET A 192 -22.26 8.85 -9.78
N SER A 193 -21.37 8.57 -10.75
CA SER A 193 -21.23 9.41 -11.95
C SER A 193 -22.48 9.33 -12.84
N GLY A 194 -23.13 8.16 -12.89
CA GLY A 194 -24.33 7.88 -13.68
C GLY A 194 -25.66 8.12 -12.94
N ILE A 195 -25.65 8.78 -11.77
CA ILE A 195 -26.83 8.89 -10.91
C ILE A 195 -28.05 9.53 -11.60
N GLY A 196 -27.81 10.47 -12.52
CA GLY A 196 -28.86 11.10 -13.31
C GLY A 196 -29.63 10.10 -14.20
N ALA A 197 -28.91 9.17 -14.83
CA ALA A 197 -29.52 8.13 -15.65
C ALA A 197 -30.30 7.10 -14.81
N ILE A 198 -29.80 6.77 -13.62
CA ILE A 198 -30.46 5.84 -12.69
C ILE A 198 -31.80 6.43 -12.21
N LYS A 199 -31.79 7.70 -11.79
CA LYS A 199 -33.00 8.42 -11.35
C LYS A 199 -33.99 8.64 -12.49
N ALA A 200 -33.51 9.03 -13.68
CA ALA A 200 -34.37 9.16 -14.86
C ALA A 200 -35.03 7.83 -15.24
N GLY A 201 -34.31 6.71 -15.06
CA GLY A 201 -34.81 5.37 -15.31
C GLY A 201 -35.71 4.79 -14.22
N ARG A 202 -35.83 5.41 -13.03
CA ARG A 202 -36.56 4.87 -11.85
C ARG A 202 -36.17 3.42 -11.52
N ARG A 203 -34.86 3.12 -11.59
CA ARG A 203 -34.28 1.77 -11.37
C ARG A 203 -33.35 1.71 -10.16
N GLU A 204 -33.62 2.48 -9.11
CA GLU A 204 -32.80 2.58 -7.91
C GLU A 204 -32.63 1.22 -7.22
N GLU A 205 -33.72 0.47 -7.03
CA GLU A 205 -33.68 -0.85 -6.39
C GLU A 205 -32.86 -1.87 -7.19
N PHE A 206 -32.91 -1.80 -8.52
CA PHE A 206 -32.17 -2.71 -9.39
C PHE A 206 -30.66 -2.49 -9.24
N PHE A 207 -30.21 -1.23 -9.30
CA PHE A 207 -28.81 -0.89 -9.08
C PHE A 207 -28.36 -1.13 -7.63
N ALA A 208 -29.25 -0.95 -6.65
CA ALA A 208 -28.97 -1.31 -5.26
C ALA A 208 -28.71 -2.81 -5.09
N ARG A 209 -29.53 -3.67 -5.70
CA ARG A 209 -29.34 -5.14 -5.69
C ARG A 209 -28.03 -5.56 -6.38
N ILE A 210 -27.66 -4.92 -7.49
CA ILE A 210 -26.37 -5.19 -8.15
C ILE A 210 -25.21 -4.75 -7.26
N THR A 211 -25.30 -3.56 -6.66
CA THR A 211 -24.26 -3.07 -5.73
C THR A 211 -24.08 -4.03 -4.56
N GLN A 212 -25.18 -4.52 -4.00
CA GLN A 212 -25.17 -5.49 -2.92
C GLN A 212 -24.50 -6.80 -3.36
N SER A 213 -24.80 -7.35 -4.54
CA SER A 213 -24.20 -8.61 -5.00
C SER A 213 -22.70 -8.48 -5.28
N VAL A 214 -22.26 -7.35 -5.86
CA VAL A 214 -20.84 -7.04 -6.08
C VAL A 214 -20.10 -6.92 -4.75
N TYR A 215 -20.71 -6.24 -3.78
CA TYR A 215 -20.13 -6.09 -2.44
C TYR A 215 -20.09 -7.41 -1.66
N GLN A 216 -21.14 -8.24 -1.77
CA GLN A 216 -21.19 -9.58 -1.18
C GLN A 216 -20.06 -10.46 -1.72
N LEU A 217 -19.76 -10.42 -3.02
CA LEU A 217 -18.64 -11.16 -3.60
C LEU A 217 -17.30 -10.72 -2.99
N PHE A 218 -17.08 -9.41 -2.86
CA PHE A 218 -15.88 -8.88 -2.20
C PHE A 218 -15.77 -9.35 -0.74
N GLN A 219 -16.87 -9.29 0.01
CA GLN A 219 -16.90 -9.72 1.41
C GLN A 219 -16.67 -11.23 1.56
N HIS A 220 -17.22 -12.06 0.66
CA HIS A 220 -16.94 -13.50 0.66
C HIS A 220 -15.44 -13.79 0.44
N LYS A 221 -14.80 -13.11 -0.53
CA LYS A 221 -13.36 -13.27 -0.75
C LYS A 221 -12.53 -12.79 0.43
N LEU A 222 -12.94 -11.70 1.07
CA LEU A 222 -12.28 -11.18 2.28
C LEU A 222 -12.43 -12.16 3.45
N TYR A 223 -13.61 -12.75 3.62
CA TYR A 223 -13.89 -13.76 4.64
C TYR A 223 -13.07 -15.05 4.41
N ASP A 224 -13.01 -15.56 3.19
CA ASP A 224 -12.20 -16.75 2.85
C ASP A 224 -10.71 -16.52 3.14
N LEU A 225 -10.19 -15.33 2.80
CA LEU A 225 -8.82 -14.93 3.13
C LEU A 225 -8.62 -14.80 4.65
N GLY A 226 -9.60 -14.26 5.36
CA GLY A 226 -9.60 -14.15 6.82
C GLY A 226 -9.57 -15.52 7.50
N LEU A 227 -10.38 -16.48 7.04
CA LEU A 227 -10.36 -17.86 7.51
C LEU A 227 -9.01 -18.54 7.25
N LEU A 228 -8.41 -18.31 6.08
CA LEU A 228 -7.07 -18.81 5.77
C LEU A 228 -6.02 -18.23 6.72
N GLY A 229 -6.08 -16.92 6.99
CA GLY A 229 -5.24 -16.24 7.96
C GLY A 229 -5.40 -16.78 9.38
N ASN A 230 -6.63 -17.01 9.83
CA ASN A 230 -6.93 -17.58 11.14
C ASN A 230 -6.40 -19.01 11.29
N ARG A 231 -6.61 -19.86 10.26
CA ARG A 231 -6.04 -21.22 10.23
C ARG A 231 -4.52 -21.19 10.36
N TYR A 232 -3.86 -20.33 9.59
CA TYR A 232 -2.41 -20.14 9.69
C TYR A 232 -1.99 -19.65 11.08
N GLY A 233 -2.73 -18.70 11.66
CA GLY A 233 -2.50 -18.19 13.03
C GLY A 233 -2.52 -19.30 14.08
N ILE A 234 -3.59 -20.10 14.12
CA ILE A 234 -3.73 -21.22 15.06
C ILE A 234 -2.61 -22.26 14.85
N LEU A 235 -2.31 -22.65 13.61
CA LEU A 235 -1.20 -23.58 13.35
C LEU A 235 0.15 -23.01 13.83
N SER A 236 0.40 -21.72 13.62
CA SER A 236 1.63 -21.05 14.05
C SER A 236 1.77 -20.99 15.57
N GLU A 237 0.64 -20.87 16.28
CA GLU A 237 0.58 -20.87 17.74
C GLU A 237 0.81 -22.27 18.31
N VAL A 238 0.15 -23.30 17.75
CA VAL A 238 0.36 -24.71 18.15
C VAL A 238 1.82 -25.12 17.96
N VAL A 239 2.45 -24.73 16.85
CA VAL A 239 3.89 -24.96 16.64
C VAL A 239 4.74 -24.24 17.70
N GLY A 240 4.39 -22.99 18.04
CA GLY A 240 5.09 -22.23 19.07
C GLY A 240 4.97 -22.85 20.46
N VAL A 241 3.77 -23.31 20.85
CA VAL A 241 3.54 -24.02 22.11
C VAL A 241 4.28 -25.35 22.12
N GLY A 242 4.26 -26.12 21.03
CA GLY A 242 5.00 -27.38 20.91
C GLY A 242 6.51 -27.19 21.09
N LEU A 243 7.08 -26.15 20.46
CA LEU A 243 8.49 -25.78 20.62
C LEU A 243 8.84 -25.38 22.06
N LEU A 244 7.98 -24.57 22.68
CA LEU A 244 8.16 -24.13 24.06
C LEU A 244 8.09 -25.31 25.04
N MET A 245 7.13 -26.22 24.84
CA MET A 245 7.02 -27.45 25.63
C MET A 245 8.24 -28.35 25.45
N ALA A 246 8.74 -28.54 24.22
CA ALA A 246 9.96 -29.30 23.98
C ALA A 246 11.19 -28.70 24.70
N LEU A 247 11.31 -27.37 24.70
CA LEU A 247 12.37 -26.66 25.42
C LEU A 247 12.24 -26.82 26.93
N ILE A 248 11.04 -26.72 27.49
CA ILE A 248 10.78 -26.98 28.91
C ILE A 248 11.15 -28.41 29.27
N SER A 249 10.76 -29.40 28.47
CA SER A 249 11.09 -30.80 28.72
C SER A 249 12.60 -31.02 28.73
N VAL A 250 13.32 -30.57 27.71
CA VAL A 250 14.79 -30.74 27.63
C VAL A 250 15.50 -30.03 28.78
N THR A 251 15.14 -28.79 29.07
CA THR A 251 15.76 -28.03 30.18
C THR A 251 15.47 -28.67 31.53
N ALA A 252 14.25 -29.15 31.77
CA ALA A 252 13.90 -29.86 33.00
C ALA A 252 14.75 -31.14 33.18
N PHE A 253 14.94 -31.94 32.13
CA PHE A 253 15.81 -33.12 32.19
C PHE A 253 17.26 -32.76 32.49
N MET A 254 17.79 -31.66 31.94
CA MET A 254 19.16 -31.22 32.22
C MET A 254 19.34 -30.70 33.66
N VAL A 255 18.33 -30.08 34.25
CA VAL A 255 18.33 -29.68 35.67
C VAL A 255 18.31 -30.91 36.57
N LEU A 256 17.52 -31.94 36.25
CA LEU A 256 17.51 -33.21 36.99
C LEU A 256 18.89 -33.90 36.98
N GLN A 257 19.61 -33.80 35.86
CA GLN A 257 20.98 -34.31 35.73
C GLN A 257 22.05 -33.41 36.35
N LYS A 258 21.67 -32.30 36.99
CA LYS A 258 22.56 -31.29 37.59
C LYS A 258 23.53 -30.62 36.60
N HIS A 259 23.20 -30.60 35.31
CA HIS A 259 23.98 -29.88 34.30
C HIS A 259 23.67 -28.38 34.26
N LEU A 260 22.49 -27.99 34.75
CA LEU A 260 22.01 -26.60 34.79
C LEU A 260 21.39 -26.30 36.15
N LEU A 261 21.49 -25.04 36.57
CA LEU A 261 20.82 -24.51 37.76
C LEU A 261 19.34 -24.21 37.49
N LEU A 262 18.55 -24.10 38.57
CA LEU A 262 17.12 -23.81 38.46
C LEU A 262 16.87 -22.40 37.88
N GLY A 263 17.67 -21.41 38.27
CA GLY A 263 17.58 -20.06 37.72
C GLY A 263 17.95 -20.00 36.24
N GLU A 264 18.93 -20.79 35.81
CA GLU A 264 19.31 -20.90 34.39
C GLU A 264 18.16 -21.42 33.53
N MET A 265 17.44 -22.45 34.00
CA MET A 265 16.24 -22.96 33.34
C MET A 265 15.19 -21.86 33.16
N MET A 266 14.93 -21.05 34.20
CA MET A 266 13.95 -19.97 34.14
C MET A 266 14.36 -18.85 33.15
N ALA A 267 15.65 -18.53 33.09
CA ALA A 267 16.17 -17.62 32.08
C ALA A 267 16.00 -18.18 30.67
N ILE A 268 16.35 -19.44 30.45
CA ILE A 268 16.23 -20.11 29.15
C ILE A 268 14.78 -20.13 28.67
N ILE A 269 13.81 -20.48 29.53
CA ILE A 269 12.38 -20.49 29.17
C ILE A 269 11.90 -19.08 28.79
N SER A 270 12.33 -18.06 29.53
CA SER A 270 11.98 -16.66 29.26
C SER A 270 12.58 -16.15 27.93
N MET A 271 13.84 -16.49 27.65
CA MET A 271 14.50 -16.16 26.40
C MET A 271 13.87 -16.93 25.22
N ALA A 272 13.59 -18.22 25.41
CA ALA A 272 12.93 -19.07 24.42
C ALA A 272 11.54 -18.54 24.04
N SER A 273 10.72 -18.14 25.00
CA SER A 273 9.39 -17.57 24.71
C SER A 273 9.48 -16.28 23.89
N THR A 274 10.46 -15.42 24.21
CA THR A 274 10.74 -14.19 23.46
C THR A 274 11.20 -14.49 22.04
N LEU A 275 12.08 -15.50 21.86
CA LEU A 275 12.54 -15.97 20.55
C LEU A 275 11.37 -16.51 19.72
N ILE A 276 10.57 -17.43 20.26
CA ILE A 276 9.43 -18.03 19.57
C ILE A 276 8.41 -16.96 19.15
N SER A 277 8.11 -16.00 20.04
CA SER A 277 7.23 -14.87 19.70
C SER A 277 7.78 -14.04 18.54
N SER A 278 9.08 -13.74 18.55
CA SER A 278 9.73 -12.95 17.50
C SER A 278 9.77 -13.70 16.17
N VAL A 279 10.07 -15.01 16.18
CA VAL A 279 10.01 -15.85 14.97
C VAL A 279 8.58 -15.94 14.42
N SER A 280 7.58 -16.07 15.28
CA SER A 280 6.16 -16.07 14.87
C SER A 280 5.74 -14.75 14.21
N LYS A 281 6.19 -13.60 14.74
CA LYS A 281 5.98 -12.28 14.11
C LYS A 281 6.64 -12.17 12.75
N LEU A 282 7.86 -12.67 12.60
CA LEU A 282 8.54 -12.73 11.30
C LEU A 282 7.78 -13.61 10.30
N SER A 283 7.25 -14.74 10.76
CA SER A 283 6.44 -15.66 9.96
C SER A 283 5.15 -14.99 9.45
N THR A 284 4.38 -14.36 10.35
CA THR A 284 3.13 -13.66 10.01
C THR A 284 3.36 -12.42 9.13
N THR A 285 4.53 -11.78 9.22
CA THR A 285 4.92 -10.66 8.35
C THR A 285 4.96 -11.05 6.87
N ASN A 286 5.15 -12.33 6.55
CA ASN A 286 5.11 -12.80 5.16
C ASN A 286 3.78 -12.47 4.46
N ILE A 287 2.65 -12.50 5.19
CA ILE A 287 1.33 -12.12 4.65
C ILE A 287 1.35 -10.66 4.18
N GLN A 288 1.86 -9.78 5.03
CA GLN A 288 1.95 -8.33 4.75
C GLN A 288 2.94 -8.05 3.61
N LEU A 289 4.04 -8.81 3.54
CA LEU A 289 5.01 -8.73 2.44
C LEU A 289 4.38 -9.07 1.09
N GLN A 290 3.59 -10.14 1.03
CA GLN A 290 2.93 -10.56 -0.20
C GLN A 290 1.91 -9.52 -0.67
N GLU A 291 1.14 -8.97 0.25
CA GLU A 291 0.18 -7.90 0.00
C GLU A 291 0.86 -6.66 -0.62
N ALA A 292 1.98 -6.21 -0.03
CA ALA A 292 2.76 -5.12 -0.60
C ALA A 292 3.39 -5.46 -1.94
N ARG A 293 3.85 -6.71 -2.13
CA ARG A 293 4.41 -7.16 -3.42
C ARG A 293 3.36 -7.10 -4.53
N VAL A 294 2.13 -7.53 -4.26
CA VAL A 294 1.02 -7.44 -5.22
C VAL A 294 0.68 -5.99 -5.55
N ALA A 295 0.61 -5.11 -4.55
CA ALA A 295 0.39 -3.68 -4.77
C ALA A 295 1.54 -3.04 -5.59
N PHE A 296 2.78 -3.42 -5.28
CA PHE A 296 3.97 -2.95 -6.00
C PHE A 296 3.98 -3.41 -7.47
N ASP A 297 3.58 -4.66 -7.76
CA ASP A 297 3.48 -5.16 -9.13
C ASP A 297 2.46 -4.36 -9.96
N ARG A 298 1.29 -4.03 -9.39
CA ARG A 298 0.28 -3.16 -10.04
C ARG A 298 0.80 -1.75 -10.29
N MET A 299 1.53 -1.18 -9.32
CA MET A 299 2.16 0.13 -9.46
C MET A 299 3.22 0.13 -10.57
N ARG A 300 4.09 -0.88 -10.62
CA ARG A 300 5.12 -1.02 -11.64
C ARG A 300 4.54 -1.10 -13.05
N GLU A 301 3.43 -1.80 -13.23
CA GLU A 301 2.72 -1.88 -14.50
C GLU A 301 2.20 -0.51 -14.97
N PHE A 302 1.78 0.35 -14.04
CA PHE A 302 1.36 1.72 -14.34
C PHE A 302 2.47 2.57 -14.95
N PHE A 303 3.61 2.64 -14.27
CA PHE A 303 4.73 3.49 -14.66
C PHE A 303 5.32 3.04 -16.00
N ARG A 304 5.35 1.72 -16.25
CA ARG A 304 5.77 1.18 -17.55
C ARG A 304 4.89 1.67 -18.71
N ASN A 305 3.60 1.89 -18.48
CA ASN A 305 2.69 2.40 -19.51
C ASN A 305 2.78 3.94 -19.68
N ARG A 306 3.28 4.69 -18.68
CA ARG A 306 3.52 6.14 -18.77
C ARG A 306 4.60 6.49 -19.81
N SER A 307 5.68 5.69 -19.89
CA SER A 307 6.82 6.00 -20.76
C SER A 307 6.45 6.08 -22.25
N LYS A 308 5.42 5.37 -22.69
CA LYS A 308 4.92 5.42 -24.07
C LYS A 308 4.36 6.79 -24.49
N PHE A 309 3.93 7.62 -23.53
CA PHE A 309 3.39 8.96 -23.81
C PHE A 309 4.43 10.08 -23.74
N SER A 310 5.59 9.85 -23.09
CA SER A 310 6.59 10.89 -22.85
C SER A 310 7.59 11.07 -23.99
N THR A 311 7.78 10.08 -24.87
CA THR A 311 8.79 10.10 -25.93
C THR A 311 8.43 10.95 -27.16
N GLY A 312 7.44 11.83 -27.05
CA GLY A 312 6.96 12.70 -28.13
C GLY A 312 7.36 14.18 -28.02
N LEU A 313 8.36 14.56 -27.22
CA LEU A 313 8.86 15.94 -27.22
C LEU A 313 9.92 16.11 -28.32
N CYS A 314 9.47 16.53 -29.51
CA CYS A 314 10.35 17.07 -30.53
C CYS A 314 10.80 18.46 -30.05
N TRP A 315 12.09 18.60 -29.70
CA TRP A 315 12.72 19.89 -29.51
C TRP A 315 12.72 20.63 -30.85
N ILE A 316 11.70 21.43 -31.10
CA ILE A 316 11.75 22.43 -32.17
C ILE A 316 12.56 23.58 -31.61
N THR A 317 13.88 23.51 -31.80
CA THR A 317 14.72 24.70 -31.81
C THR A 317 14.16 25.66 -32.85
N PHE A 318 14.21 26.94 -32.51
CA PHE A 318 13.65 28.08 -33.21
C PHE A 318 14.33 28.27 -34.59
N ALA A 319 14.04 27.38 -35.54
CA ALA A 319 14.42 27.50 -36.94
C ALA A 319 13.14 27.56 -37.77
N TRP A 320 12.98 28.69 -38.45
CA TRP A 320 11.80 29.14 -39.18
C TRP A 320 11.55 28.31 -40.45
N ALA A 321 11.26 27.03 -40.29
CA ALA A 321 10.81 26.13 -41.33
C ALA A 321 9.79 25.15 -40.74
N MET A 322 8.51 25.51 -40.86
CA MET A 322 7.39 24.62 -40.54
C MET A 322 7.38 23.46 -41.55
N CYS A 323 8.24 22.47 -41.30
CA CYS A 323 8.37 21.27 -42.13
C CYS A 323 7.27 20.28 -41.73
N TRP A 324 6.08 20.45 -42.30
CA TRP A 324 4.99 19.48 -42.18
C TRP A 324 5.26 18.28 -43.11
N LYS A 325 6.29 17.49 -42.79
CA LYS A 325 6.50 16.19 -43.45
C LYS A 325 5.53 15.17 -42.85
N LYS A 326 4.42 14.92 -43.55
CA LYS A 326 3.50 13.77 -43.40
C LYS A 326 3.38 13.20 -41.96
N ALA A 327 2.96 14.01 -41.00
CA ALA A 327 2.52 13.49 -39.71
C ALA A 327 1.08 13.00 -39.85
N LYS A 328 0.90 11.70 -40.11
CA LYS A 328 -0.41 11.05 -40.09
C LYS A 328 -0.83 10.87 -38.62
N GLN A 329 -1.35 11.92 -38.00
CA GLN A 329 -1.95 11.81 -36.66
C GLN A 329 -3.36 11.23 -36.81
N SER A 330 -3.50 9.92 -36.63
CA SER A 330 -4.81 9.30 -36.44
C SER A 330 -5.21 9.36 -34.97
N PHE A 331 -6.19 10.20 -34.64
CA PHE A 331 -6.90 10.08 -33.35
C PHE A 331 -7.85 8.89 -33.46
N ASN A 332 -7.47 7.75 -32.87
CA ASN A 332 -8.35 6.58 -32.75
C ASN A 332 -9.13 6.68 -31.45
N PHE A 333 -10.34 7.22 -31.53
CA PHE A 333 -11.35 7.08 -30.48
C PHE A 333 -12.45 6.15 -31.02
N ALA A 334 -12.69 5.04 -30.31
CA ALA A 334 -13.76 4.08 -30.60
C ALA A 334 -13.90 3.68 -32.09
N ARG A 335 -12.93 2.93 -32.63
CA ARG A 335 -12.99 2.23 -33.94
C ARG A 335 -13.39 3.05 -35.19
N ASN A 336 -13.57 4.37 -35.06
CA ASN A 336 -13.87 5.30 -36.14
C ASN A 336 -12.82 6.41 -36.15
N THR A 337 -12.09 6.50 -37.26
CA THR A 337 -11.11 7.55 -37.53
C THR A 337 -11.85 8.88 -37.67
N VAL A 338 -11.70 9.80 -36.72
CA VAL A 338 -12.49 11.06 -36.70
C VAL A 338 -11.98 12.10 -37.72
N LEU A 339 -10.71 12.00 -38.15
CA LEU A 339 -10.14 12.91 -39.14
C LEU A 339 -9.20 12.14 -40.09
N THR A 340 -9.61 12.01 -41.35
CA THR A 340 -8.75 11.57 -42.45
C THR A 340 -8.51 12.72 -43.41
N GLY A 341 -7.24 13.07 -43.61
CA GLY A 341 -6.78 13.91 -44.73
C GLY A 341 -7.27 15.36 -44.72
N ILE A 342 -6.70 16.21 -43.86
CA ILE A 342 -6.70 17.66 -44.12
C ILE A 342 -5.53 17.95 -45.08
N LEU A 343 -5.84 18.02 -46.38
CA LEU A 343 -4.97 18.63 -47.38
C LEU A 343 -5.41 20.08 -47.52
N ASN A 344 -4.71 21.01 -46.86
CA ASN A 344 -4.83 22.41 -47.20
C ASN A 344 -3.43 23.05 -47.23
N PRO A 345 -2.86 23.33 -48.41
CA PRO A 345 -1.65 24.12 -48.47
C PRO A 345 -2.00 25.56 -48.09
N PHE A 346 -1.63 25.96 -46.87
CA PHE A 346 -1.72 27.35 -46.43
C PHE A 346 -0.84 28.22 -47.32
N ARG A 347 -1.42 28.84 -48.35
CA ARG A 347 -0.81 29.97 -49.06
C ARG A 347 -1.08 31.24 -48.24
N LYS A 348 -0.04 32.03 -48.01
CA LYS A 348 -0.11 33.31 -47.29
C LYS A 348 -1.23 34.18 -47.88
N ALA A 349 -2.07 34.73 -47.00
CA ALA A 349 -2.97 35.87 -47.18
C ALA A 349 -4.51 35.66 -47.24
N THR A 350 -5.10 34.53 -46.85
CA THR A 350 -6.56 34.47 -46.60
C THR A 350 -6.93 33.64 -45.37
N LEU A 351 -7.80 34.19 -44.51
CA LEU A 351 -8.39 33.48 -43.36
C LEU A 351 -9.20 32.28 -43.87
N PRO A 352 -8.89 31.03 -43.48
CA PRO A 352 -9.70 29.89 -43.88
C PRO A 352 -10.95 29.78 -43.00
N TRP A 353 -12.13 29.88 -43.62
CA TRP A 353 -13.39 29.46 -43.01
C TRP A 353 -13.53 27.94 -43.07
N LEU A 354 -13.67 27.30 -41.91
CA LEU A 354 -13.88 25.86 -41.79
C LEU A 354 -15.38 25.56 -41.93
N VAL A 355 -15.83 25.25 -43.14
CA VAL A 355 -17.23 24.81 -43.37
C VAL A 355 -17.33 23.32 -43.00
N LYS A 356 -18.02 23.02 -41.90
CA LYS A 356 -18.25 21.66 -41.42
C LYS A 356 -19.46 21.06 -42.15
N LYS A 357 -19.23 20.16 -43.10
CA LYS A 357 -20.29 19.33 -43.70
C LYS A 357 -20.53 18.13 -42.77
N VAL A 358 -21.58 18.20 -41.95
CA VAL A 358 -22.03 17.05 -41.14
C VAL A 358 -22.87 16.17 -42.06
N LEU A 359 -22.28 15.08 -42.57
CA LEU A 359 -23.01 14.01 -43.23
C LEU A 359 -23.72 13.18 -42.15
N ILE A 360 -25.01 13.42 -41.98
CA ILE A 360 -25.92 12.56 -41.21
C ILE A 360 -26.27 11.38 -42.13
N SER A 361 -25.94 10.16 -41.70
CA SER A 361 -26.34 8.92 -42.37
C SER A 361 -27.87 8.74 -42.24
N PRO A 362 -28.64 8.50 -43.31
CA PRO A 362 -30.06 8.28 -43.19
C PRO A 362 -30.31 6.83 -42.76
N ALA A 363 -30.65 6.65 -41.49
CA ALA A 363 -31.35 5.47 -41.04
C ALA A 363 -32.49 5.93 -40.12
N ASP A 364 -33.68 5.58 -40.57
CA ASP A 364 -34.97 5.65 -39.90
C ASP A 364 -35.82 6.93 -40.02
N ASN A 365 -37.10 6.65 -40.22
CA ASN A 365 -38.10 7.43 -40.88
C ASN A 365 -38.95 8.25 -39.89
N SER A 366 -39.59 9.28 -40.43
CA SER A 366 -40.71 10.07 -39.88
C SER A 366 -40.42 11.29 -39.00
N ASN A 367 -41.01 12.39 -39.48
CA ASN A 367 -41.28 13.68 -38.86
C ASN A 367 -40.13 14.69 -38.74
N TRP A 368 -40.22 15.72 -39.57
CA TRP A 368 -39.97 17.16 -39.32
C TRP A 368 -39.61 17.84 -40.66
N TRP A 369 -40.55 17.79 -41.62
CA TRP A 369 -40.56 18.70 -42.76
C TRP A 369 -41.22 20.01 -42.32
N GLY A 370 -40.40 21.02 -42.06
CA GLY A 370 -40.87 22.37 -41.82
C GLY A 370 -39.69 23.32 -41.79
N TRP A 371 -39.65 24.22 -42.77
CA TRP A 371 -38.76 25.39 -42.85
C TRP A 371 -37.36 25.18 -43.44
N LEU A 372 -37.30 25.00 -44.77
CA LEU A 372 -36.16 25.44 -45.59
C LEU A 372 -36.68 26.12 -46.87
N GLY A 373 -37.15 27.35 -46.70
CA GLY A 373 -37.45 28.27 -47.80
C GLY A 373 -36.29 29.26 -48.00
N ARG A 374 -35.67 29.18 -49.18
CA ARG A 374 -34.98 30.24 -49.95
C ARG A 374 -34.30 31.39 -49.19
N CYS A 375 -32.98 31.45 -49.30
CA CYS A 375 -32.23 32.72 -49.38
C CYS A 375 -31.13 32.58 -50.45
N THR A 376 -31.48 32.97 -51.67
CA THR A 376 -30.57 33.33 -52.77
C THR A 376 -30.24 34.80 -52.64
N GLY A 377 -28.95 35.18 -52.54
CA GLY A 377 -28.55 36.58 -52.66
C GLY A 377 -27.28 36.95 -51.90
N VAL A 378 -26.25 37.33 -52.65
CA VAL A 378 -24.98 37.88 -52.16
C VAL A 378 -25.20 39.33 -51.76
N HIS A 379 -25.53 39.58 -50.50
CA HIS A 379 -25.16 40.74 -49.67
C HIS A 379 -26.00 40.71 -48.39
N ASN A 380 -25.36 40.98 -47.25
CA ASN A 380 -25.85 40.94 -45.86
C ASN A 380 -25.86 39.57 -45.17
N CYS A 381 -24.74 39.24 -44.52
CA CYS A 381 -24.73 38.48 -43.27
C CYS A 381 -23.47 38.80 -42.45
N CYS A 382 -23.35 40.07 -42.03
CA CYS A 382 -22.47 40.47 -40.94
C CYS A 382 -23.27 40.38 -39.63
N CYS A 383 -23.61 39.18 -39.16
CA CYS A 383 -24.23 38.99 -37.86
C CYS A 383 -24.11 37.53 -37.38
N TRP A 384 -22.93 37.13 -36.88
CA TRP A 384 -22.74 36.15 -35.79
C TRP A 384 -21.25 35.82 -35.63
N MET A 385 -20.51 36.72 -34.98
CA MET A 385 -19.16 36.40 -34.50
C MET A 385 -18.83 37.25 -33.27
N LYS A 386 -19.60 37.06 -32.18
CA LYS A 386 -19.25 37.62 -30.87
C LYS A 386 -19.98 36.94 -29.71
N GLN A 387 -19.73 35.64 -29.48
CA GLN A 387 -20.04 35.02 -28.18
C GLN A 387 -19.08 33.84 -27.91
N LEU A 388 -18.58 33.76 -26.68
CA LEU A 388 -17.66 32.77 -26.11
C LEU A 388 -16.15 33.12 -26.16
N ARG A 389 -15.83 34.29 -25.60
CA ARG A 389 -14.58 34.52 -24.86
C ARG A 389 -14.96 34.67 -23.37
N HIS A 390 -14.27 33.93 -22.50
CA HIS A 390 -14.31 34.00 -21.02
C HIS A 390 -15.57 33.52 -20.26
N SER A 391 -15.44 32.42 -19.53
CA SER A 391 -15.96 32.33 -18.15
C SER A 391 -15.05 31.45 -17.29
N THR A 392 -13.92 32.03 -16.89
CA THR A 392 -13.23 31.67 -15.65
C THR A 392 -13.86 32.47 -14.52
N ALA A 393 -14.14 31.79 -13.41
CA ALA A 393 -14.36 32.31 -12.06
C ALA A 393 -15.71 33.02 -11.73
N ARG A 394 -16.41 32.47 -10.73
CA ARG A 394 -17.31 33.22 -9.83
C ARG A 394 -16.48 34.25 -9.04
N PRO A 395 -17.03 35.39 -8.64
CA PRO A 395 -17.71 35.48 -7.34
C PRO A 395 -18.95 36.39 -7.36
N SER A 396 -19.96 36.10 -6.54
CA SER A 396 -20.97 37.09 -6.16
C SER A 396 -21.30 36.94 -4.68
N SER A 397 -20.56 37.71 -3.88
CA SER A 397 -20.97 38.20 -2.57
C SER A 397 -22.17 39.12 -2.75
N LEU A 398 -23.32 38.76 -2.17
CA LEU A 398 -24.48 39.65 -2.00
C LEU A 398 -24.23 40.53 -0.77
N CYS A 399 -24.23 41.83 -1.01
CA CYS A 399 -24.23 42.88 0.00
C CYS A 399 -25.69 43.28 0.32
N TRP A 400 -25.86 43.75 1.55
CA TRP A 400 -27.10 44.08 2.26
C TRP A 400 -27.85 45.33 1.76
N THR A 401 -28.98 45.58 2.45
CA THR A 401 -29.89 46.75 2.48
C THR A 401 -31.13 46.58 1.57
N SER A 402 -32.38 46.73 2.06
CA SER A 402 -32.95 47.36 3.26
C SER A 402 -34.20 46.61 3.71
#